data_AF-A0A5E4YS57-F1
#
_entry.id   AF-A0A5E4YS57-F1
#
_cell.length_a   1.000
_cell.length_b   1.000
_cell.length_c   1.000
_cell.angle_alpha   90.00
_cell.angle_beta   90.00
_cell.angle_gamma   90.00
#
_symmetry.space_group_name_H-M   'P 1'
#
loop_
_entity.id
_entity.type
_entity.pdbx_description
1 polymer ?
#
loop_
_entity_poly.entity_id
_entity_poly.type
_entity_poly.pdbx_seq_one_letter_code
_entity_poly.pdbx_strand_id
1 'polypeptide(L)'
;MNDQDLHALCLQYGQWCRTRRFFAPPLPRSLLAQFQPPGGLRVEPDAELIPEMSFFNMAVHALADDHPEDAACFTLYYFHDVRPVKKIASAMGISRQAVYKRLRTHAARVEKTRHLLKRVHLAQSVNL
;
A
#
# COMPACT_ATOMS: atom_id res chain seq x y z
N MET A 1 -17.52 6.44 -2.55
CA MET A 1 -16.27 7.05 -2.06
C MET A 1 -15.70 7.94 -3.15
N ASN A 2 -15.32 9.17 -2.83
CA ASN A 2 -14.68 10.08 -3.80
C ASN A 2 -13.20 9.71 -4.01
N ASP A 3 -12.56 10.20 -5.07
CA ASP A 3 -11.13 9.97 -5.33
C ASP A 3 -10.23 10.50 -4.19
N GLN A 4 -10.62 11.63 -3.58
CA GLN A 4 -9.89 12.22 -2.44
C GLN A 4 -9.96 11.31 -1.21
N ASP A 5 -11.14 10.78 -0.90
CA ASP A 5 -11.36 9.85 0.21
C ASP A 5 -10.57 8.55 -0.01
N LEU A 6 -10.59 8.03 -1.25
CA LEU A 6 -9.81 6.84 -1.61
C LEU A 6 -8.32 7.07 -1.45
N HIS A 7 -7.82 8.24 -1.86
CA HIS A 7 -6.43 8.61 -1.67
C HIS A 7 -6.06 8.68 -0.17
N ALA A 8 -6.92 9.29 0.65
CA ALA A 8 -6.74 9.35 2.10
C ALA A 8 -6.70 7.95 2.72
N LEU A 9 -7.59 7.04 2.30
CA LEU A 9 -7.60 5.65 2.72
C LEU A 9 -6.30 4.92 2.34
N CYS A 10 -5.77 5.14 1.13
CA CYS A 10 -4.49 4.56 0.72
C CYS A 10 -3.30 5.12 1.53
N LEU A 11 -3.35 6.39 1.94
CA LEU A 11 -2.34 6.96 2.84
C LEU A 11 -2.40 6.33 4.23
N GLN A 12 -3.61 6.14 4.78
CA GLN A 12 -3.82 5.43 6.05
C GLN A 12 -3.35 3.98 5.96
N TYR A 13 -3.63 3.28 4.85
CA TYR A 13 -3.10 1.94 4.59
C TYR A 13 -1.57 1.91 4.64
N GLY A 14 -0.91 2.85 3.96
CA GLY A 14 0.55 2.96 4.00
C GLY A 14 1.12 3.20 5.39
N GLN A 15 0.41 3.93 6.25
CA GLN A 15 0.78 4.08 7.67
C GLN A 15 0.55 2.77 8.44
N TRP A 16 -0.62 2.15 8.27
CA TRP A 16 -1.01 0.89 8.91
C TRP A 16 -0.04 -0.26 8.64
N CYS A 17 0.52 -0.32 7.43
CA CYS A 17 1.53 -1.31 7.06
C CYS A 17 2.91 -1.03 7.68
N ARG A 18 3.31 0.24 7.81
CA ARG A 18 4.63 0.60 8.36
C ARG A 18 4.70 0.37 9.86
N THR A 19 3.63 0.69 10.58
CA THR A 19 3.55 0.42 12.03
C THR A 19 3.56 -1.09 12.32
N ARG A 20 3.04 -1.90 11.39
CA ARG A 20 3.05 -3.37 11.45
C ARG A 20 4.18 -3.94 10.60
N ARG A 21 5.41 -3.83 11.12
CA ARG A 21 6.69 -4.22 10.49
C ARG A 21 6.72 -5.58 9.74
N PHE A 22 5.78 -6.49 10.03
CA PHE A 22 5.58 -7.75 9.28
C PHE A 22 5.07 -7.55 7.85
N PHE A 23 4.27 -6.51 7.62
CA PHE A 23 3.72 -6.23 6.30
C PHE A 23 4.72 -5.46 5.46
N ALA A 24 5.24 -4.32 5.93
CA ALA A 24 6.25 -3.54 5.21
C ALA A 24 7.65 -3.71 5.83
N PRO A 25 8.44 -4.74 5.43
CA PRO A 25 9.82 -4.82 5.88
C PRO A 25 10.58 -3.57 5.42
N PRO A 26 11.57 -3.11 6.21
CA PRO A 26 12.36 -1.95 5.83
C PRO A 26 13.08 -2.23 4.51
N LEU A 27 13.03 -1.27 3.58
CA LEU A 27 13.79 -1.38 2.34
C LEU A 27 15.27 -1.61 2.63
N PRO A 28 15.96 -2.44 1.84
CA PRO A 28 17.38 -2.66 2.00
C PRO A 28 18.12 -1.32 1.87
N ARG A 29 18.91 -1.01 2.89
CA ARG A 29 19.73 0.21 2.94
C ARG A 29 21.03 -0.02 2.18
N SER A 30 21.56 1.01 1.54
CA SER A 30 22.91 0.96 0.97
C SER A 30 23.94 0.63 2.07
N LEU A 31 25.05 -0.01 1.71
CA LEU A 31 26.10 -0.39 2.66
C LEU A 31 26.53 0.80 3.53
N LEU A 32 26.77 1.96 2.90
CA LEU A 32 27.11 3.20 3.61
C LEU A 32 26.04 3.64 4.62
N ALA A 33 24.75 3.48 4.29
CA ALA A 33 23.65 3.84 5.19
C ALA A 33 23.46 2.84 6.34
N GLN A 34 23.99 1.62 6.25
CA GLN A 34 24.01 0.66 7.35
C GLN A 34 25.04 1.02 8.42
N PHE A 35 26.10 1.76 8.06
CA PHE A 35 27.13 2.25 8.98
C PHE A 35 26.77 3.57 9.68
N GLN A 36 25.67 4.23 9.29
CA GLN A 36 25.20 5.44 9.95
C GLN A 36 24.38 5.06 11.20
N PRO A 37 24.49 5.82 12.32
CA PRO A 37 23.63 5.60 13.47
C PRO A 37 22.16 5.68 13.03
N PRO A 38 21.26 4.82 13.54
CA PRO A 38 19.85 4.87 13.19
C PRO A 38 19.31 6.26 13.53
N GLY A 39 19.01 7.03 12.49
CA GLY A 39 18.56 8.41 12.63
C GLY A 39 17.20 8.46 13.30
N GLY A 40 17.20 8.79 14.61
CA GLY A 40 16.03 9.09 15.43
C GLY A 40 15.09 7.91 15.67
N LEU A 41 14.72 7.71 16.93
CA LEU A 41 13.52 6.96 17.30
C LEU A 41 12.31 7.68 16.69
N ARG A 42 11.94 7.34 15.45
CA ARG A 42 10.56 7.51 15.02
C ARG A 42 9.77 6.48 15.78
N VAL A 43 9.32 6.87 16.97
CA VAL A 43 8.15 6.25 17.60
C VAL A 43 7.02 6.56 16.63
N GLU A 44 6.85 5.71 15.61
CA GLU A 44 5.67 5.78 14.75
C GLU A 44 4.47 5.55 15.68
N PRO A 45 3.50 6.46 15.75
CA PRO A 45 2.28 6.16 16.49
C PRO A 45 1.67 4.91 15.87
N ASP A 46 1.26 3.97 16.71
CA ASP A 46 0.50 2.81 16.25
C ASP A 46 -0.70 3.33 15.45
N ALA A 47 -0.72 3.00 14.15
CA ALA A 47 -1.81 3.41 13.29
C ALA A 47 -3.11 2.85 13.87
N GLU A 48 -4.18 3.63 13.77
CA GLU A 48 -5.51 3.26 14.25
C GLU A 48 -5.85 1.82 13.83
N LEU A 49 -6.40 1.05 14.78
CA LEU A 49 -6.85 -0.30 14.51
C LEU A 49 -8.16 -0.25 13.72
N ILE A 50 -8.03 -0.06 12.41
CA ILE A 50 -9.15 -0.02 11.48
C ILE A 50 -9.47 -1.46 11.05
N PRO A 51 -10.62 -2.05 11.44
CA PRO A 51 -10.96 -3.44 11.10
C PRO A 51 -11.02 -3.69 9.59
N GLU A 52 -11.46 -2.69 8.83
CA GLU A 52 -11.54 -2.73 7.37
C GLU A 52 -10.18 -2.88 6.68
N MET A 53 -9.08 -2.52 7.36
CA MET A 53 -7.76 -2.48 6.75
C MET A 53 -7.19 -3.86 6.47
N SER A 54 -7.59 -4.87 7.25
CA SER A 54 -7.25 -6.27 6.97
C SER A 54 -7.82 -6.72 5.62
N PHE A 55 -9.07 -6.36 5.32
CA PHE A 55 -9.70 -6.64 4.02
C PHE A 55 -9.04 -5.84 2.89
N PHE A 56 -8.63 -4.60 3.18
CA PHE A 56 -7.89 -3.78 2.23
C PHE A 56 -6.54 -4.44 1.88
N ASN A 57 -5.80 -4.92 2.89
CA ASN A 57 -4.53 -5.63 2.69
C ASN A 57 -4.70 -6.91 1.86
N MET A 58 -5.72 -7.71 2.17
CA MET A 58 -6.04 -8.90 1.37
C MET A 58 -6.35 -8.54 -0.08
N ALA A 59 -7.10 -7.46 -0.32
CA ALA A 59 -7.40 -7.00 -1.67
C ALA A 59 -6.16 -6.52 -2.44
N VAL A 60 -5.23 -5.82 -1.78
CA VAL A 60 -3.94 -5.40 -2.38
C VAL A 60 -3.14 -6.61 -2.83
N HIS A 61 -3.00 -7.63 -1.98
CA HIS A 61 -2.23 -8.83 -2.32
C HIS A 61 -2.94 -9.72 -3.35
N ALA A 62 -4.26 -9.85 -3.28
CA ALA A 62 -5.03 -10.62 -4.26
C ALA A 62 -4.90 -10.08 -5.69
N LEU A 63 -4.76 -8.75 -5.83
CA LEU A 63 -4.61 -8.10 -7.13
C LEU A 63 -3.15 -7.96 -7.60
N ALA A 64 -2.19 -8.37 -6.77
CA ALA A 64 -0.77 -8.23 -7.09
C ALA A 64 -0.36 -9.11 -8.27
N ASP A 65 -0.92 -10.31 -8.35
CA ASP A 65 -0.59 -11.28 -9.41
C ASP A 65 -1.28 -10.94 -10.75
N ASP A 66 -2.51 -10.43 -10.71
CA ASP A 66 -3.27 -10.06 -11.90
C ASP A 66 -2.69 -8.82 -12.61
N HIS A 67 -2.17 -7.87 -11.83
CA HIS A 67 -1.72 -6.56 -12.31
C HIS A 67 -0.39 -6.16 -11.67
N PRO A 68 0.71 -6.89 -11.94
CA PRO A 68 1.96 -6.76 -11.20
C PRO A 68 2.59 -5.37 -11.32
N GLU A 69 2.50 -4.73 -12.48
CA GLU A 69 3.07 -3.38 -12.64
C GLU A 69 2.24 -2.29 -11.93
N ASP A 70 0.93 -2.44 -11.89
CA ASP A 70 0.04 -1.51 -11.18
C ASP A 70 0.24 -1.65 -9.67
N ALA A 71 0.33 -2.90 -9.20
CA ALA A 71 0.64 -3.23 -7.82
C ALA A 71 2.03 -2.75 -7.40
N ALA A 72 3.05 -2.89 -8.26
CA ALA A 72 4.39 -2.38 -7.98
C ALA A 72 4.41 -0.86 -7.80
N CYS A 73 3.74 -0.11 -8.69
CA CYS A 73 3.55 1.34 -8.53
C CYS A 73 2.89 1.67 -7.18
N PHE A 74 1.80 0.97 -6.86
CA PHE A 74 1.01 1.18 -5.64
C PHE A 74 1.84 0.93 -4.38
N THR A 75 2.54 -0.19 -4.33
CA THR A 75 3.43 -0.57 -3.23
C THR A 75 4.57 0.43 -3.07
N LEU A 76 5.26 0.81 -4.16
CA LEU A 76 6.32 1.82 -4.07
C LEU A 76 5.83 3.15 -3.50
N TYR A 77 4.64 3.61 -3.91
CA TYR A 77 4.13 4.92 -3.54
C TYR A 77 3.49 4.95 -2.14
N TYR A 78 2.59 4.03 -1.83
CA TYR A 78 1.83 4.04 -0.57
C TYR A 78 2.52 3.23 0.54
N PHE A 79 3.06 2.06 0.21
CA PHE A 79 3.64 1.15 1.19
C PHE A 79 5.06 1.55 1.59
N HIS A 80 5.91 1.83 0.61
CA HIS A 80 7.31 2.22 0.81
C HIS A 80 7.53 3.74 0.86
N ASP A 81 6.46 4.54 0.80
CA ASP A 81 6.52 6.01 0.94
C ASP A 81 7.45 6.70 -0.08
N VAL A 82 7.63 6.14 -1.29
CA VAL A 82 8.46 6.75 -2.35
C VAL A 82 7.70 7.91 -2.99
N ARG A 83 7.67 9.07 -2.32
CA ARG A 83 6.92 10.26 -2.76
C ARG A 83 7.37 10.85 -4.09
N PRO A 84 8.68 10.89 -4.44
CA PRO A 84 9.08 11.44 -5.72
C PRO A 84 8.66 10.51 -6.86
N VAL A 85 7.51 10.79 -7.48
CA VAL A 85 6.94 9.99 -8.59
C VAL A 85 7.92 9.84 -9.76
N LYS A 86 8.81 10.83 -9.97
CA LYS A 86 9.89 10.74 -10.97
C LYS A 86 10.85 9.57 -10.74
N LYS A 87 11.10 9.18 -9.48
CA LYS A 87 11.96 8.02 -9.14
C LYS A 87 11.26 6.72 -9.50
N ILE A 88 9.97 6.60 -9.19
CA ILE A 88 9.14 5.44 -9.58
C ILE A 88 9.09 5.33 -11.10
N ALA A 89 8.76 6.43 -11.78
CA ALA A 89 8.71 6.51 -13.24
C ALA A 89 10.04 6.08 -13.89
N SER A 90 11.17 6.58 -13.37
CA SER A 90 12.51 6.22 -13.85
C SER A 90 12.85 4.75 -13.59
N ALA A 91 12.51 4.21 -12.42
CA ALA A 91 12.79 2.82 -12.07
C ALA A 91 11.96 1.83 -12.91
N MET A 92 10.76 2.25 -13.34
CA MET A 92 9.83 1.44 -14.12
C MET A 92 9.88 1.71 -15.63
N GLY A 93 10.68 2.68 -16.10
CA GLY A 93 10.78 3.03 -17.52
C GLY A 93 9.50 3.63 -18.13
N ILE A 94 8.67 4.29 -17.33
CA ILE A 94 7.37 4.85 -17.78
C ILE A 94 7.26 6.36 -17.54
N SER A 95 6.26 7.01 -18.14
CA SER A 95 5.97 8.42 -17.89
C SER A 95 5.38 8.65 -16.50
N ARG A 96 5.54 9.86 -15.95
CA ARG A 96 4.93 10.24 -14.66
C ARG A 96 3.40 10.11 -14.69
N GLN A 97 2.80 10.44 -15.83
CA GLN A 97 1.35 10.33 -16.02
C GLN A 97 0.88 8.87 -15.99
N ALA A 98 1.68 7.96 -16.55
CA ALA A 98 1.41 6.52 -16.46
C ALA A 98 1.42 6.06 -15.00
N VAL A 99 2.37 6.50 -14.18
CA VAL A 99 2.38 6.18 -12.73
C VAL A 99 1.08 6.60 -12.06
N TYR A 100 0.65 7.85 -12.22
CA TYR A 100 -0.60 8.33 -11.60
C TYR A 100 -1.83 7.55 -12.09
N LYS A 101 -1.89 7.22 -13.39
CA LYS A 101 -2.97 6.41 -13.95
C LYS A 101 -3.00 5.02 -13.30
N ARG A 102 -1.84 4.37 -13.17
CA ARG A 102 -1.71 3.04 -12.55
C ARG A 102 -2.10 3.08 -11.08
N LEU A 103 -1.63 4.07 -10.32
CA LEU A 103 -1.99 4.28 -8.91
C LEU A 103 -3.50 4.39 -8.73
N ARG A 104 -4.15 5.27 -9.51
CA ARG A 104 -5.61 5.48 -9.44
C ARG A 104 -6.38 4.23 -9.84
N THR A 105 -5.96 3.57 -10.91
CA THR A 105 -6.62 2.36 -11.42
C THR A 105 -6.52 1.22 -10.42
N HIS A 106 -5.32 1.00 -9.85
CA HIS A 106 -5.11 -0.03 -8.84
C HIS A 106 -5.91 0.25 -7.57
N ALA A 107 -5.85 1.48 -7.04
CA ALA A 107 -6.61 1.87 -5.85
C ALA A 107 -8.13 1.63 -6.03
N ALA A 108 -8.68 1.98 -7.21
CA ALA A 108 -10.09 1.74 -7.50
C ALA A 108 -10.44 0.24 -7.59
N ARG A 109 -9.54 -0.60 -8.09
CA ARG A 109 -9.71 -2.06 -8.09
C ARG A 109 -9.66 -2.62 -6.67
N VAL A 110 -8.64 -2.23 -5.89
CA VAL A 110 -8.48 -2.65 -4.49
C VAL A 110 -9.72 -2.34 -3.68
N GLU A 111 -10.29 -1.14 -3.83
CA GLU A 111 -11.50 -0.77 -3.09
C GLU A 111 -12.71 -1.64 -3.45
N LYS A 112 -12.91 -1.93 -4.73
CA LYS A 112 -13.98 -2.83 -5.18
C LYS A 112 -13.77 -4.25 -4.63
N THR A 113 -12.54 -4.76 -4.73
CA THR A 113 -12.18 -6.10 -4.25
C THR A 113 -12.30 -6.22 -2.73
N ARG A 114 -11.95 -5.17 -1.97
CA ARG A 114 -12.13 -5.12 -0.52
C ARG A 114 -13.57 -5.35 -0.11
N HIS A 115 -14.52 -4.69 -0.76
CA HIS A 115 -15.94 -4.86 -0.47
C HIS A 115 -16.43 -6.28 -0.79
N LEU A 116 -15.96 -6.85 -1.91
CA LEU A 116 -16.24 -8.23 -2.26
C LEU A 116 -15.72 -9.20 -1.18
N LEU A 117 -14.45 -9.07 -0.80
CA LEU A 117 -13.82 -9.91 0.21
C LEU A 117 -14.51 -9.79 1.57
N LYS A 118 -14.85 -8.57 2.01
CA LYS A 118 -15.61 -8.34 3.24
C LYS A 118 -16.94 -9.08 3.22
N ARG A 119 -17.68 -8.98 2.11
CA ARG A 119 -18.97 -9.66 1.96
C ARG A 119 -18.84 -11.19 1.99
N VAL A 120 -17.87 -11.75 1.27
CA VAL A 120 -17.63 -13.19 1.21
C VAL A 120 -17.23 -13.74 2.58
N HIS A 121 -16.30 -13.06 3.25
CA HIS A 121 -15.79 -13.48 4.55
C HIS A 121 -16.89 -13.47 5.63
N LEU A 122 -17.70 -12.41 5.68
CA LEU A 122 -18.81 -12.32 6.64
C LEU A 122 -19.92 -13.33 6.36
N ALA A 123 -20.18 -13.66 5.08
CA ALA A 123 -21.14 -14.71 4.74
C ALA A 123 -20.65 -16.10 5.17
N GLN A 124 -19.35 -16.36 5.11
CA GLN A 124 -18.75 -17.62 5.56
C GLN A 124 -18.77 -17.75 7.08
N SER A 125 -18.52 -16.67 7.83
CA SER A 125 -18.48 -16.71 9.29
C SER A 125 -19.84 -16.90 9.96
N VAL A 126 -20.96 -16.64 9.25
CA VAL A 126 -22.32 -16.88 9.75
C VAL A 126 -22.77 -18.34 9.60
N ASN A 127 -22.10 -19.10 8.73
CA ASN A 127 -22.44 -20.50 8.46
C ASN A 127 -21.61 -21.51 9.29
N LEU A 128 -20.86 -21.04 10.28
CA LEU A 128 -20.08 -21.83 11.25
C LEU A 128 -20.64 -21.58 12.65
#